data_AF-A0A661UKF3-F1
#
_entry.id   AF-A0A661UKF3-F1
#
_cell.length_a   1.000
_cell.length_b   1.000
_cell.length_c   1.000
_cell.angle_alpha   90.00
_cell.angle_beta   90.00
_cell.angle_gamma   90.00
#
_symmetry.space_group_name_H-M   'P 1'
#
loop_
_entity.id
_entity.type
_entity.pdbx_description
1 polymer ?
#
loop_
_entity_poly.entity_id
_entity_poly.type
_entity_poly.pdbx_seq_one_letter_code
_entity_poly.pdbx_strand_id
1 'polypeptide(L)'
;KKTEKFRHPDKGLENIAEQQNNSEQQEKLNKIISSCMQKLKPEQAFILELQFFQKKSYKEIAEILETSESAVDSKLVRAKRKLRKIVSSELSKLSDDYKNELFW
;
A
#
# COMPACT_ATOMS: atom_id res chain seq x y z
N LYS A 1 -0.63 -39.25 -16.12
CA LYS A 1 -1.88 -38.47 -16.32
C LYS A 1 -1.50 -36.99 -16.19
N LYS A 2 -1.57 -36.26 -17.30
CA LYS A 2 -1.10 -34.87 -17.50
C LYS A 2 -2.30 -33.95 -17.38
N THR A 3 -2.20 -32.82 -16.66
CA THR A 3 -2.73 -31.51 -17.07
C THR A 3 -2.31 -30.41 -16.09
N GLU A 4 -1.17 -29.81 -16.44
CA GLU A 4 -0.77 -28.42 -16.22
C GLU A 4 -1.83 -27.45 -16.77
N LYS A 5 -2.42 -26.59 -15.93
CA LYS A 5 -3.32 -25.47 -16.30
C LYS A 5 -3.47 -24.59 -15.03
N PHE A 6 -3.20 -23.28 -14.96
CA PHE A 6 -3.14 -22.20 -15.95
C PHE A 6 -2.07 -21.19 -15.52
N ARG A 7 -1.06 -21.02 -16.37
CA ARG A 7 -0.26 -19.80 -16.47
C ARG A 7 -1.05 -18.87 -17.40
N HIS A 8 -1.51 -17.71 -16.93
CA HIS A 8 -1.97 -16.66 -17.84
C HIS A 8 -1.00 -15.48 -17.77
N PRO A 9 -0.74 -14.84 -18.92
CA PRO A 9 0.39 -13.96 -19.16
C PRO A 9 -0.01 -12.51 -18.91
N ASP A 10 0.92 -11.68 -18.49
CA ASP A 10 0.82 -10.27 -18.85
C ASP A 10 2.21 -9.74 -19.21
N LYS A 11 2.36 -9.60 -20.52
CA LYS A 11 2.92 -8.45 -21.22
C LYS A 11 4.25 -7.92 -20.67
N GLY A 12 5.30 -8.24 -21.42
CA GLY A 12 6.46 -7.36 -21.50
C GLY A 12 6.11 -6.01 -22.14
N LEU A 13 7.12 -5.13 -22.15
CA LEU A 13 7.16 -3.78 -22.72
C LEU A 13 6.43 -2.78 -21.81
N GLU A 14 6.95 -1.65 -21.34
CA GLU A 14 7.96 -0.68 -21.75
C GLU A 14 8.17 0.15 -20.45
N ASN A 15 9.32 0.70 -20.04
CA ASN A 15 9.91 1.89 -20.63
C ASN A 15 11.21 2.20 -19.86
N ILE A 16 12.36 2.21 -20.54
CA ILE A 16 13.68 2.48 -19.95
C ILE A 16 13.93 4.00 -19.84
N ALA A 17 12.97 4.84 -20.23
CA ALA A 17 13.09 6.31 -20.25
C ALA A 17 12.70 7.03 -18.93
N GLU A 18 12.07 6.36 -17.96
CA GLU A 18 11.52 7.00 -16.74
C GLU A 18 12.53 7.18 -15.58
N GLN A 19 13.77 6.71 -15.71
CA GLN A 19 14.67 6.57 -14.56
C GLN A 19 15.16 7.89 -13.92
N GLN A 20 15.10 9.04 -14.62
CA GLN A 20 15.56 10.32 -14.06
C GLN A 20 14.46 11.22 -13.47
N ASN A 21 13.18 11.05 -13.86
CA ASN A 21 12.06 11.81 -13.27
C ASN A 21 11.41 11.07 -12.08
N ASN A 22 11.54 9.74 -12.04
CA ASN A 22 10.89 8.86 -11.07
C ASN A 22 11.50 8.98 -9.65
N SER A 23 12.81 9.24 -9.54
CA SER A 23 13.52 9.25 -8.25
C SER A 23 13.13 10.43 -7.34
N GLU A 24 13.05 11.65 -7.87
CA GLU A 24 12.64 12.83 -7.08
C GLU A 24 11.14 12.80 -6.73
N GLN A 25 10.31 12.31 -7.64
CA GLN A 25 8.87 12.14 -7.40
C GLN A 25 8.63 11.03 -6.37
N GLN A 26 9.33 9.90 -6.46
CA GLN A 26 9.32 8.85 -5.43
C GLN A 26 9.78 9.37 -4.07
N GLU A 27 10.82 10.19 -4.02
CA GLU A 27 11.31 10.74 -2.75
C GLU A 27 10.25 11.64 -2.10
N LYS A 28 9.60 12.51 -2.88
CA LYS A 28 8.47 13.34 -2.40
C LYS A 28 7.31 12.49 -1.91
N LEU A 29 6.92 11.47 -2.68
CA LEU A 29 5.85 10.54 -2.29
C LEU A 29 6.20 9.79 -1.00
N ASN A 30 7.42 9.26 -0.88
CA ASN A 30 7.88 8.58 0.32
C ASN A 30 7.87 9.51 1.55
N LYS A 31 8.28 10.77 1.42
CA LYS A 31 8.21 11.77 2.50
C LYS A 31 6.77 12.07 2.91
N ILE A 32 5.86 12.19 1.95
CA ILE A 32 4.42 12.40 2.22
C ILE A 32 3.83 11.18 2.91
N ILE A 33 4.07 9.97 2.39
CA ILE A 33 3.58 8.72 2.98
C ILE A 33 4.12 8.54 4.40
N SER A 34 5.41 8.77 4.63
CA SER A 34 6.03 8.70 5.95
C SER A 34 5.39 9.68 6.94
N SER A 35 5.17 10.94 6.50
CA SER A 35 4.47 11.95 7.30
C SER A 35 3.00 11.60 7.55
N CYS A 36 2.34 10.94 6.60
CA CYS A 36 0.98 10.46 6.77
C CYS A 36 0.91 9.28 7.75
N MET A 37 1.87 8.35 7.68
CA MET A 37 1.99 7.21 8.59
C MET A 37 2.22 7.66 10.04
N GLN A 38 2.99 8.74 10.26
CA GLN A 38 3.16 9.38 11.57
C GLN A 38 1.84 9.95 12.14
N LYS A 39 0.87 10.29 11.28
CA LYS A 39 -0.46 10.79 11.69
C LYS A 39 -1.47 9.67 11.94
N LEU A 40 -1.14 8.42 11.60
CA LEU A 40 -1.96 7.26 11.95
C LEU A 40 -1.78 6.92 13.43
N LYS A 41 -2.78 6.24 14.00
CA LYS A 41 -2.57 5.61 15.30
C LYS A 41 -1.47 4.54 15.17
N PRO A 42 -0.63 4.34 16.19
CA PRO A 42 0.47 3.38 16.14
C PRO A 42 0.00 1.97 15.73
N GLU A 43 -1.13 1.51 16.25
CA GLU A 43 -1.73 0.22 15.86
C GLU A 43 -2.11 0.14 14.36
N GLN A 44 -2.55 1.25 13.77
CA GLN A 44 -2.93 1.31 12.36
C GLN A 44 -1.71 1.39 11.44
N ALA A 45 -0.67 2.12 11.86
CA ALA A 45 0.60 2.15 11.13
C ALA A 45 1.26 0.76 11.16
N PHE A 46 1.28 0.11 12.32
CA PHE A 46 1.89 -1.20 12.51
C PHE A 46 1.23 -2.30 11.66
N ILE A 47 -0.10 -2.36 11.61
CA ILE A 47 -0.79 -3.37 10.80
C ILE A 47 -0.55 -3.16 9.29
N LEU A 48 -0.42 -1.91 8.84
CA LEU A 48 -0.05 -1.60 7.46
C LEU A 48 1.42 -1.96 7.18
N GLU A 49 2.31 -1.74 8.14
CA GLU A 49 3.72 -2.13 8.04
C GLU A 49 3.87 -3.65 7.85
N LEU A 50 3.20 -4.43 8.70
CA LEU A 50 3.19 -5.89 8.59
C LEU A 50 2.67 -6.36 7.21
N GLN A 51 1.57 -5.78 6.75
CA GLN A 51 0.95 -6.17 5.48
C GLN A 51 1.78 -5.77 4.26
N PHE A 52 2.27 -4.53 4.20
CA PHE A 52 2.86 -3.97 2.97
C PHE A 52 4.38 -4.05 2.94
N PHE A 53 5.05 -3.82 4.06
CA PHE A 53 6.51 -3.83 4.13
C PHE A 53 7.03 -5.23 4.44
N GLN A 54 6.42 -5.92 5.40
CA GLN A 54 6.82 -7.28 5.76
C GLN A 54 6.09 -8.37 4.96
N LYS A 55 5.14 -7.99 4.09
CA LYS A 55 4.36 -8.89 3.22
C LYS A 55 3.71 -10.06 3.98
N LYS A 56 3.32 -9.84 5.24
CA LYS A 56 2.67 -10.84 6.07
C LYS A 56 1.25 -11.13 5.56
N SER A 57 0.84 -12.39 5.69
CA SER A 57 -0.54 -12.79 5.45
C SER A 57 -1.46 -12.35 6.60
N TYR A 58 -2.77 -12.31 6.35
CA TYR A 58 -3.77 -11.91 7.35
C TYR A 58 -3.72 -12.83 8.58
N LYS A 59 -3.45 -14.13 8.35
CA LYS A 59 -3.23 -15.13 9.38
C LYS A 59 -2.00 -14.82 10.24
N GLU A 60 -0.85 -14.58 9.61
CA GLU A 60 0.37 -14.24 10.37
C GLU A 60 0.21 -12.95 11.18
N ILE A 61 -0.48 -11.95 10.63
CA ILE A 61 -0.78 -10.70 11.34
C ILE A 61 -1.72 -10.97 12.52
N ALA A 62 -2.70 -11.85 12.35
CA ALA A 62 -3.62 -12.25 13.41
C ALA A 62 -2.89 -12.95 14.56
N GLU A 63 -1.93 -13.82 14.24
CA GLU A 63 -1.05 -14.48 15.21
C GLU A 63 -0.15 -13.47 15.93
N ILE A 64 0.46 -12.52 15.21
CA ILE A 64 1.33 -11.48 15.79
C ILE A 64 0.55 -10.54 16.73
N LEU A 65 -0.70 -10.22 16.39
CA LEU A 65 -1.55 -9.30 17.14
C LEU A 65 -2.48 -10.00 18.15
N GLU A 66 -2.33 -11.32 18.33
CA GLU A 66 -3.17 -12.15 19.19
C GLU A 66 -4.67 -11.88 18.99
N THR A 67 -5.10 -11.82 17.73
CA THR A 67 -6.47 -11.46 17.34
C THR A 67 -6.98 -12.38 16.23
N SER A 68 -8.23 -12.20 15.78
CA SER A 68 -8.78 -13.00 14.68
C SER A 68 -8.46 -12.38 13.31
N GLU A 69 -8.38 -13.21 12.26
CA GLU A 69 -8.20 -12.74 10.88
C GLU A 69 -9.28 -11.73 10.46
N SER A 70 -10.54 -11.92 10.91
CA SER A 70 -11.63 -10.97 10.67
C SER A 70 -11.41 -9.62 11.37
N ALA A 71 -10.80 -9.62 12.55
CA ALA A 71 -10.41 -8.40 13.24
C ALA A 71 -9.25 -7.70 12.53
N VAL A 72 -8.28 -8.45 12.00
CA VAL A 72 -7.18 -7.94 11.16
C VAL A 72 -7.73 -7.27 9.91
N ASP A 73 -8.64 -7.92 9.18
CA ASP A 73 -9.29 -7.35 7.99
C ASP A 73 -9.99 -6.02 8.33
N SER A 74 -10.82 -6.03 9.38
CA SER A 74 -11.52 -4.83 9.83
C SER A 74 -10.56 -3.69 10.24
N LYS A 75 -9.43 -4.02 10.89
CA LYS A 75 -8.38 -3.06 11.26
C LYS A 75 -7.66 -2.53 10.01
N LEU A 76 -7.31 -3.38 9.05
CA LEU A 76 -6.68 -3.01 7.78
C LEU A 76 -7.58 -2.08 6.95
N VAL A 77 -8.86 -2.40 6.80
CA VAL A 77 -9.83 -1.55 6.08
C VAL A 77 -9.90 -0.16 6.72
N ARG A 78 -9.99 -0.10 8.05
CA ARG A 78 -10.02 1.18 8.78
C ARG A 78 -8.70 1.95 8.64
N ALA A 79 -7.56 1.27 8.74
CA ALA A 79 -6.23 1.87 8.59
C ALA A 79 -6.04 2.43 7.16
N LYS A 80 -6.37 1.66 6.12
CA LYS A 80 -6.35 2.10 4.72
C LYS A 80 -7.26 3.31 4.48
N ARG A 81 -8.49 3.28 4.99
CA ARG A 81 -9.43 4.42 4.89
C ARG A 81 -8.88 5.68 5.56
N LYS A 82 -8.24 5.53 6.73
CA LYS A 82 -7.64 6.66 7.45
C LYS A 82 -6.43 7.21 6.71
N LEU A 83 -5.54 6.33 6.24
CA LEU A 83 -4.40 6.70 5.40
C LEU A 83 -4.86 7.42 4.14
N ARG A 84 -5.87 6.89 3.42
CA ARG A 84 -6.44 7.54 2.25
C ARG A 84 -6.97 8.94 2.54
N LYS A 85 -7.65 9.14 3.68
CA LYS A 85 -8.14 10.48 4.07
C LYS A 85 -6.98 11.45 4.33
N ILE A 86 -5.94 11.00 5.01
CA ILE A 86 -4.77 11.83 5.34
C ILE A 86 -4.00 12.14 4.05
N VAL A 87 -3.66 11.12 3.26
CA VAL A 87 -2.99 11.28 1.96
C VAL A 87 -3.82 12.14 1.03
N SER A 88 -5.14 11.93 0.90
CA SER A 88 -5.99 12.78 0.06
C SER A 88 -6.04 14.23 0.55
N SER A 89 -5.94 14.49 1.85
CA SER A 89 -5.91 15.85 2.40
C SER A 89 -4.55 16.52 2.24
N GLU A 90 -3.47 15.76 2.18
CA GLU A 90 -2.12 16.28 1.88
C GLU A 90 -1.90 16.43 0.37
N LEU A 91 -2.39 15.46 -0.40
CA LEU A 91 -2.29 15.41 -1.85
C LEU A 91 -3.28 16.37 -2.51
N SER A 92 -4.41 16.74 -1.91
CA SER A 92 -5.23 17.85 -2.42
C SER A 92 -4.52 19.20 -2.38
N LYS A 93 -3.34 19.28 -1.74
CA LYS A 93 -2.44 20.45 -1.79
C LYS A 93 -1.41 20.32 -2.93
N LEU A 94 -1.42 19.22 -3.67
CA LEU A 94 -0.60 18.90 -4.84
C LEU A 94 -1.55 18.64 -6.03
N SER A 95 -1.11 18.91 -7.27
CA SER A 95 -1.96 18.92 -8.48
C SER A 95 -2.84 17.66 -8.65
N ASP A 96 -4.02 17.83 -9.24
CA ASP A 96 -5.10 16.84 -9.42
C ASP A 96 -4.70 15.53 -10.15
N ASP A 97 -3.54 15.48 -10.78
CA ASP A 97 -3.06 14.39 -11.65
C ASP A 97 -2.86 13.02 -10.95
N TYR A 98 -2.58 12.99 -9.65
CA TYR A 98 -2.19 11.74 -8.94
C TYR A 98 -3.38 10.88 -8.47
N LYS A 99 -4.62 11.27 -8.77
CA LYS A 99 -5.82 10.63 -8.22
C LYS A 99 -6.08 9.21 -8.71
N ASN A 100 -5.48 8.79 -9.83
CA ASN A 100 -5.81 7.51 -10.48
C ASN A 100 -4.79 6.37 -10.27
N GLU A 101 -3.60 6.61 -9.72
CA GLU A 101 -2.51 5.61 -9.72
C GLU A 101 -2.32 4.86 -8.39
N LEU A 102 -3.11 5.22 -7.37
CA LEU A 102 -3.06 4.65 -6.02
C LEU A 102 -4.23 3.72 -5.69
N PHE A 103 -5.02 3.33 -6.69
CA PHE A 103 -6.12 2.37 -6.56
C PHE A 103 -5.62 0.93 -6.77
N TRP A 104 -5.27 0.26 -5.67
CA TRP A 104 -5.16 -1.20 -5.57
C TRP A 104 -6.46 -1.81 -5.06
#